data_AF-A0A517THT6-F1
#
_entry.id   AF-A0A517THT6-F1
#
_cell.length_a   1.000
_cell.length_b   1.000
_cell.length_c   1.000
_cell.angle_alpha   90.00
_cell.angle_beta   90.00
_cell.angle_gamma   90.00
#
_symmetry.space_group_name_H-M   'P 1'
#
loop_
_entity.id
_entity.type
_entity.pdbx_description
1 polymer ?
#
loop_
_entity_poly.entity_id
_entity_poly.type
_entity_poly.pdbx_seq_one_letter_code
_entity_poly.pdbx_strand_id
1 'polypeptide(L)'
;MKTKTASLATLVWLATVAMATAQHEHAGHVMGPGSGTKQPAAVMEQPQAGPHGGTLRQVDGMQIETVVAPGGLRVFAYDRQGQPMDVRDGRGLAMLKVEGGAKRYRYDLYPEIVKDGSAASLAVAVDLSRIAGRNVNVEYQLVGLPGSGRRPAKFVESVRAPMTEAQKVALAIEEQAVCPVSGQPLGGMGKPVSVTIGGETLYVCCAGCIDAVKAEPAKYLAMVRGQGGTVPFGGEEVRPGVYKITAADKPFIAAQKNCPVMDEPLGGMGEPLKVHANGKAIYICCAGCAKKIAAEPAKYLQVLAQQGVTAPTLKSSEPVAVPATGEQVRPGVFKVSSADQPFVAAQKLCPVMDEPLDGMGGPYRVVVEGQAVYICCPGCAKKLQSNPKAYLQKLADQGVTPPVVR
;
A
#
# COMPACT_ATOMS: atom_id res chain seq x y z
N MET A 1 62.69 2.87 -8.74
CA MET A 1 63.71 2.33 -9.68
C MET A 1 63.27 0.92 -10.04
N LYS A 2 62.84 0.70 -11.30
CA LYS A 2 63.49 -0.13 -12.34
C LYS A 2 63.70 -1.60 -11.88
N THR A 3 63.32 -2.68 -12.57
CA THR A 3 62.81 -2.94 -13.93
C THR A 3 62.47 -4.44 -14.00
N LYS A 4 61.55 -4.77 -14.93
CA LYS A 4 61.28 -6.05 -15.64
C LYS A 4 62.41 -7.10 -15.65
N THR A 5 62.07 -8.40 -15.70
CA THR A 5 62.14 -9.28 -16.91
C THR A 5 61.71 -10.73 -16.65
N ALA A 6 61.25 -11.40 -17.71
CA ALA A 6 60.65 -12.73 -17.81
C ALA A 6 61.63 -13.83 -18.26
N SER A 7 61.26 -15.11 -18.08
CA SER A 7 61.41 -16.29 -18.99
C SER A 7 61.36 -17.61 -18.18
N LEU A 8 60.45 -18.56 -18.43
CA LEU A 8 60.37 -19.58 -19.51
C LEU A 8 61.26 -20.82 -19.28
N ALA A 9 60.62 -22.02 -19.30
CA ALA A 9 61.09 -23.36 -19.75
C ALA A 9 60.56 -24.49 -18.83
N THR A 10 59.46 -25.16 -19.20
CA THR A 10 59.37 -26.48 -19.88
C THR A 10 59.78 -27.71 -19.06
N LEU A 11 58.84 -28.64 -18.88
CA LEU A 11 59.14 -30.06 -19.07
C LEU A 11 57.92 -30.85 -19.57
N VAL A 12 58.21 -31.69 -20.56
CA VAL A 12 57.37 -32.48 -21.45
C VAL A 12 57.26 -33.91 -20.89
N TRP A 13 56.14 -34.61 -21.15
CA TRP A 13 56.11 -36.02 -21.59
C TRP A 13 54.65 -36.37 -21.99
N LEU A 14 54.36 -36.41 -23.30
CA LEU A 14 54.47 -37.55 -24.23
C LEU A 14 53.30 -38.55 -24.11
N ALA A 15 52.47 -38.49 -25.15
CA ALA A 15 51.38 -39.38 -25.47
C ALA A 15 51.85 -40.57 -26.32
N THR A 16 51.11 -41.68 -26.25
CA THR A 16 50.99 -42.70 -27.32
C THR A 16 49.52 -43.15 -27.33
N VAL A 17 48.70 -42.86 -28.35
CA VAL A 17 48.64 -43.46 -29.72
C VAL A 17 48.14 -44.90 -29.60
N ALA A 18 47.10 -45.41 -30.27
CA ALA A 18 46.56 -45.30 -31.63
C ALA A 18 45.21 -46.10 -31.62
N MET A 19 44.33 -46.19 -32.60
CA MET A 19 44.02 -45.57 -33.90
C MET A 19 42.76 -46.32 -34.37
N ALA A 20 41.84 -45.65 -35.07
CA ALA A 20 41.24 -46.18 -36.29
C ALA A 20 40.25 -45.16 -36.86
N THR A 21 40.67 -44.55 -37.96
CA THR A 21 39.88 -43.75 -38.88
C THR A 21 39.13 -44.65 -39.85
N ALA A 22 37.85 -44.40 -40.09
CA ALA A 22 37.23 -44.53 -41.41
C ALA A 22 35.94 -43.71 -41.45
N GLN A 23 35.94 -42.69 -42.30
CA GLN A 23 34.79 -41.86 -42.64
C GLN A 23 33.92 -42.60 -43.67
N HIS A 24 32.60 -42.48 -43.56
CA HIS A 24 31.71 -42.32 -44.71
C HIS A 24 30.42 -41.61 -44.28
N GLU A 25 29.96 -40.74 -45.18
CA GLU A 25 28.91 -39.74 -45.06
C GLU A 25 27.49 -40.34 -44.94
N HIS A 26 26.61 -39.70 -44.15
CA HIS A 26 25.47 -38.90 -44.65
C HIS A 26 24.46 -38.59 -43.53
N ALA A 27 24.15 -37.30 -43.42
CA ALA A 27 22.87 -36.68 -43.04
C ALA A 27 21.98 -37.33 -41.96
N GLY A 28 21.84 -36.61 -40.83
CA GLY A 28 20.74 -36.83 -39.87
C GLY A 28 20.98 -36.22 -38.48
N HIS A 29 20.90 -34.89 -38.36
CA HIS A 29 20.84 -34.17 -37.08
C HIS A 29 19.55 -34.51 -36.30
N VAL A 30 19.41 -34.51 -34.96
CA VAL A 30 20.23 -34.38 -33.74
C VAL A 30 19.31 -34.90 -32.60
N MET A 31 19.80 -35.74 -31.69
CA MET A 31 19.16 -36.05 -30.40
C MET A 31 19.78 -35.23 -29.26
N GLY A 32 18.96 -34.84 -28.28
CA GLY A 32 19.33 -34.06 -27.08
C GLY A 32 20.29 -34.77 -26.12
N PRO A 33 20.65 -34.13 -24.99
CA PRO A 33 19.97 -34.49 -23.75
C PRO A 33 19.88 -33.36 -22.69
N GLY A 34 19.09 -33.59 -21.63
CA GLY A 34 19.31 -32.95 -20.33
C GLY A 34 18.09 -32.28 -19.68
N SER A 35 17.05 -33.05 -19.33
CA SER A 35 15.94 -32.57 -18.50
C SER A 35 16.37 -32.45 -17.02
N GLY A 36 16.96 -31.30 -16.66
CA GLY A 36 17.03 -30.84 -15.28
C GLY A 36 15.79 -30.00 -14.95
N THR A 37 14.82 -30.57 -14.24
CA THR A 37 13.63 -29.85 -13.77
C THR A 37 14.03 -28.89 -12.64
N LYS A 38 14.31 -27.63 -12.99
CA LYS A 38 14.30 -26.51 -12.05
C LYS A 38 12.85 -26.22 -11.64
N GLN A 39 12.53 -26.45 -10.37
CA GLN A 39 11.31 -25.94 -9.73
C GLN A 39 11.22 -24.41 -9.92
N PRO A 40 10.08 -23.87 -10.35
CA PRO A 40 9.86 -22.43 -10.34
C PRO A 40 9.70 -21.97 -8.89
N ALA A 41 10.43 -20.91 -8.54
CA ALA A 41 10.32 -20.22 -7.27
C ALA A 41 8.86 -19.74 -7.07
N ALA A 42 8.30 -20.03 -5.89
CA ALA A 42 6.98 -19.58 -5.49
C ALA A 42 6.90 -18.04 -5.58
N VAL A 43 5.98 -17.56 -6.40
CA VAL A 43 5.58 -16.14 -6.44
C VAL A 43 4.93 -15.84 -5.10
N MET A 44 5.51 -14.92 -4.33
CA MET A 44 4.93 -14.46 -3.07
C MET A 44 3.65 -13.67 -3.39
N GLU A 45 2.49 -14.29 -3.19
CA GLU A 45 1.18 -13.63 -3.25
C GLU A 45 1.10 -12.50 -2.22
N GLN A 46 0.74 -11.30 -2.68
CA GLN A 46 0.45 -10.17 -1.81
C GLN A 46 -0.80 -10.47 -0.97
N PRO A 47 -0.82 -10.07 0.31
CA PRO A 47 -1.95 -10.35 1.20
C PRO A 47 -3.19 -9.56 0.77
N GLN A 48 -4.22 -10.26 0.30
CA GLN A 48 -5.54 -9.70 -0.02
C GLN A 48 -6.35 -9.47 1.27
N ALA A 49 -7.17 -8.43 1.38
CA ALA A 49 -8.02 -8.25 2.57
C ALA A 49 -9.17 -9.26 2.55
N GLY A 50 -9.38 -9.97 3.66
CA GLY A 50 -10.46 -10.95 3.83
C GLY A 50 -11.76 -10.34 4.36
N PRO A 51 -12.87 -11.10 4.32
CA PRO A 51 -14.19 -10.63 4.77
C PRO A 51 -14.28 -10.16 6.22
N HIS A 52 -13.38 -10.63 7.08
CA HIS A 52 -13.34 -10.30 8.51
C HIS A 52 -12.29 -9.22 8.82
N GLY A 53 -11.78 -8.53 7.80
CA GLY A 53 -10.74 -7.52 7.94
C GLY A 53 -9.35 -8.10 8.21
N GLY A 54 -9.18 -9.40 8.01
CA GLY A 54 -7.92 -10.11 8.10
C GLY A 54 -7.14 -10.12 6.79
N THR A 55 -6.03 -10.85 6.80
CA THR A 55 -5.19 -11.07 5.63
C THR A 55 -5.48 -12.44 5.03
N LEU A 56 -5.84 -12.47 3.75
CA LEU A 56 -6.20 -13.64 2.97
C LEU A 56 -5.00 -14.12 2.15
N ARG A 57 -4.74 -15.44 2.16
CA ARG A 57 -3.68 -16.10 1.38
C ARG A 57 -4.14 -17.42 0.80
N GLN A 58 -3.61 -17.79 -0.36
CA GLN A 58 -3.75 -19.14 -0.89
C GLN A 58 -2.79 -20.10 -0.18
N VAL A 59 -3.31 -21.20 0.36
CA VAL A 59 -2.55 -22.24 1.04
C VAL A 59 -3.11 -23.60 0.63
N ASP A 60 -2.28 -24.44 0.00
CA ASP A 60 -2.63 -25.80 -0.41
C ASP A 60 -3.96 -25.93 -1.21
N GLY A 61 -4.28 -24.90 -2.02
CA GLY A 61 -5.48 -24.87 -2.85
C GLY A 61 -6.76 -24.52 -2.11
N MET A 62 -6.66 -23.90 -0.94
CA MET A 62 -7.72 -23.23 -0.19
C MET A 62 -7.28 -21.79 0.08
N GLN A 63 -8.21 -20.91 0.46
CA GLN A 63 -7.90 -19.57 0.93
C GLN A 63 -7.97 -19.54 2.46
N ILE A 64 -6.97 -18.96 3.10
CA ILE A 64 -6.90 -18.82 4.55
C ILE A 64 -6.89 -17.33 4.89
N GLU A 65 -7.88 -16.88 5.67
CA GLU A 65 -7.89 -15.54 6.25
C GLU A 65 -7.40 -15.60 7.69
N THR A 66 -6.40 -14.81 8.02
CA THR A 66 -5.92 -14.64 9.39
C THR A 66 -6.31 -13.28 9.93
N VAL A 67 -6.90 -13.27 11.12
CA VAL A 67 -7.24 -12.08 11.87
C VAL A 67 -6.41 -12.06 13.15
N VAL A 68 -5.55 -11.05 13.29
CA VAL A 68 -4.85 -10.72 14.52
C VAL A 68 -5.57 -9.56 15.19
N ALA A 69 -6.10 -9.78 16.39
CA ALA A 69 -6.82 -8.77 17.16
C ALA A 69 -6.22 -8.64 18.57
N PRO A 70 -6.50 -7.54 19.31
CA PRO A 70 -6.00 -7.42 20.68
C PRO A 70 -6.47 -8.54 21.61
N GLY A 71 -7.61 -9.18 21.32
CA GLY A 71 -8.17 -10.28 22.09
C GLY A 71 -7.77 -11.69 21.64
N GLY A 72 -6.98 -11.84 20.57
CA GLY A 72 -6.52 -13.16 20.13
C GLY A 72 -6.21 -13.29 18.65
N LEU A 73 -5.99 -14.54 18.23
CA LEU A 73 -5.80 -14.93 16.84
C LEU A 73 -7.01 -15.73 16.37
N ARG A 74 -7.42 -15.49 15.13
CA ARG A 74 -8.46 -16.27 14.45
C ARG A 74 -8.06 -16.57 13.02
N VAL A 75 -8.40 -17.76 12.55
CA VAL A 75 -8.13 -18.24 11.19
C VAL A 75 -9.42 -18.77 10.61
N PHE A 76 -9.79 -18.27 9.43
CA PHE A 76 -10.92 -18.76 8.63
C PHE A 76 -10.38 -19.48 7.40
N ALA A 77 -11.09 -20.52 6.95
CA ALA A 77 -10.74 -21.26 5.74
C ALA A 77 -11.88 -21.15 4.73
N TYR A 78 -11.51 -20.98 3.46
CA TYR A 78 -12.40 -20.91 2.32
C TYR A 78 -11.95 -21.85 1.21
N ASP A 79 -12.88 -22.41 0.46
CA ASP A 79 -12.56 -23.20 -0.72
C ASP A 79 -11.99 -22.33 -1.85
N ARG A 80 -11.69 -22.93 -3.00
CA ARG A 80 -11.14 -22.20 -4.17
C ARG A 80 -12.09 -21.14 -4.71
N GLN A 81 -13.39 -21.32 -4.48
CA GLN A 81 -14.47 -20.43 -4.90
C GLN A 81 -14.74 -19.33 -3.86
N GLY A 82 -14.03 -19.32 -2.73
CA GLY A 82 -14.20 -18.36 -1.65
C GLY A 82 -15.38 -18.68 -0.72
N GLN A 83 -15.93 -19.89 -0.77
CA GLN A 83 -17.00 -20.31 0.14
C GLN A 83 -16.42 -20.74 1.49
N PRO A 84 -17.02 -20.32 2.63
CA PRO A 84 -16.55 -20.71 3.96
C PRO A 84 -16.52 -22.23 4.14
N MET A 85 -15.46 -22.73 4.75
CA MET A 85 -15.28 -24.15 5.06
C MET A 85 -15.59 -24.43 6.52
N ASP A 86 -16.17 -25.59 6.78
CA ASP A 86 -16.39 -26.07 8.14
C ASP A 86 -15.11 -26.71 8.71
N VAL A 87 -14.54 -26.09 9.73
CA VAL A 87 -13.26 -26.46 10.34
C VAL A 87 -13.44 -27.11 11.72
N ARG A 88 -14.61 -27.68 12.03
CA ARG A 88 -14.91 -28.31 13.34
C ARG A 88 -13.88 -29.38 13.77
N ASP A 89 -13.33 -30.11 12.82
CA ASP A 89 -12.31 -31.15 13.07
C ASP A 89 -10.88 -30.60 13.00
N GLY A 90 -10.74 -29.32 12.66
CA GLY A 90 -9.47 -28.64 12.48
C GLY A 90 -8.78 -28.32 13.80
N ARG A 91 -7.45 -28.31 13.79
CA ARG A 91 -6.62 -27.77 14.87
C ARG A 91 -5.50 -26.95 14.26
N GLY A 92 -5.06 -25.92 14.97
CA GLY A 92 -3.97 -25.06 14.51
C GLY A 92 -2.90 -24.84 15.56
N LEU A 93 -1.71 -24.52 15.08
CA LEU A 93 -0.58 -24.06 15.88
C LEU A 93 -0.09 -22.75 15.26
N ALA A 94 -0.03 -21.69 16.06
CA ALA A 94 0.50 -20.39 15.68
C ALA A 94 1.75 -20.07 16.50
N MET A 95 2.88 -19.87 15.82
CA MET A 95 4.14 -19.43 16.41
C MET A 95 4.37 -17.96 16.08
N LEU A 96 4.07 -17.08 17.03
CA LEU A 96 4.17 -15.63 16.87
C LEU A 96 5.56 -15.12 17.29
N LYS A 97 6.16 -14.29 16.45
CA LYS A 97 7.40 -13.56 16.70
C LYS A 97 7.21 -12.10 16.36
N VAL A 98 7.52 -11.22 17.31
CA VAL A 98 7.50 -9.78 17.05
C VAL A 98 8.78 -9.37 16.32
N GLU A 99 8.67 -8.51 15.32
CA GLU A 99 9.82 -8.02 14.56
C GLU A 99 10.84 -7.35 15.50
N GLY A 100 12.13 -7.64 15.29
CA GLY A 100 13.23 -7.22 16.16
C GLY A 100 13.34 -7.98 17.49
N GLY A 101 12.37 -8.84 17.84
CA GLY A 101 12.41 -9.66 19.04
C GLY A 101 13.06 -11.02 18.82
N ALA A 102 13.75 -11.54 19.85
CA ALA A 102 14.29 -12.91 19.82
C ALA A 102 13.27 -13.98 20.27
N LYS A 103 12.27 -13.60 21.08
CA LYS A 103 11.29 -14.52 21.67
C LYS A 103 10.23 -14.95 20.66
N ARG A 104 9.86 -16.23 20.70
CA ARG A 104 8.73 -16.83 19.98
C ARG A 104 7.67 -17.27 20.98
N TYR A 105 6.42 -17.00 20.67
CA TYR A 105 5.25 -17.36 21.48
C TYR A 105 4.44 -18.40 20.75
N ARG A 106 4.05 -19.46 21.46
CA ARG A 106 3.28 -20.56 20.92
C ARG A 106 1.82 -20.44 21.36
N TYR A 107 0.90 -20.56 20.41
CA TYR A 107 -0.53 -20.62 20.68
C TYR A 107 -1.17 -21.77 19.90
N ASP A 108 -1.94 -22.61 20.59
CA ASP A 108 -2.75 -23.64 19.95
C ASP A 108 -4.14 -23.08 19.64
N LEU A 109 -4.62 -23.28 18.42
CA LEU A 109 -5.89 -22.80 17.90
C LEU A 109 -6.93 -23.92 17.90
N TYR A 110 -8.12 -23.62 18.37
CA TYR A 110 -9.24 -24.56 18.50
C TYR A 110 -10.46 -24.07 17.71
N PRO A 111 -11.31 -24.98 17.22
CA PRO A 111 -12.51 -24.60 16.49
C PRO A 111 -13.48 -23.83 17.38
N GLU A 112 -13.99 -22.71 16.88
CA GLU A 112 -15.09 -21.97 17.51
C GLU A 112 -16.43 -22.62 17.12
N ILE A 113 -16.80 -23.67 17.85
CA ILE A 113 -18.03 -24.42 17.60
C ILE A 113 -19.25 -23.55 17.91
N VAL A 114 -20.12 -23.36 16.91
CA VAL A 114 -21.40 -22.68 17.05
C VAL A 114 -22.52 -23.68 17.38
N LYS A 115 -23.74 -23.17 17.64
CA LYS A 115 -24.86 -23.98 18.15
C LYS A 115 -25.28 -25.16 17.27
N ASP A 116 -25.06 -25.06 15.95
CA ASP A 116 -25.37 -26.13 15.00
C ASP A 116 -24.27 -27.21 14.90
N GLY A 117 -23.19 -27.07 15.68
CA GLY A 117 -22.07 -28.00 15.73
C GLY A 117 -21.02 -27.79 14.63
N SER A 118 -21.19 -26.82 13.75
CA SER A 118 -20.15 -26.39 12.80
C SER A 118 -19.14 -25.44 13.45
N ALA A 119 -17.99 -25.25 12.82
CA ALA A 119 -17.08 -24.15 13.15
C ALA A 119 -16.62 -23.45 11.89
N ALA A 120 -16.76 -22.13 11.83
CA ALA A 120 -16.27 -21.31 10.72
C ALA A 120 -14.79 -20.92 10.89
N SER A 121 -14.22 -21.06 12.09
CA SER A 121 -12.88 -20.56 12.42
C SER A 121 -12.14 -21.46 13.41
N LEU A 122 -10.81 -21.36 13.36
CA LEU A 122 -9.90 -21.80 14.42
C LEU A 122 -9.39 -20.56 15.18
N ALA A 123 -9.54 -20.52 16.49
CA ALA A 123 -9.18 -19.35 17.28
C ALA A 123 -8.48 -19.70 18.60
N VAL A 124 -7.82 -18.68 19.16
CA VAL A 124 -7.31 -18.66 20.53
C VAL A 124 -7.55 -17.29 21.13
N ALA A 125 -8.18 -17.25 22.31
CA ALA A 125 -8.35 -16.03 23.08
C ALA A 125 -7.09 -15.77 23.90
N VAL A 126 -6.37 -14.69 23.60
CA VAL A 126 -5.16 -14.28 24.32
C VAL A 126 -4.99 -12.77 24.22
N ASP A 127 -4.54 -12.15 25.30
CA ASP A 127 -4.23 -10.72 25.31
C ASP A 127 -2.97 -10.43 24.47
N LEU A 128 -3.20 -9.86 23.29
CA LEU A 128 -2.17 -9.40 22.35
C LEU A 128 -2.02 -7.86 22.37
N SER A 129 -2.61 -7.15 23.34
CA SER A 129 -2.53 -5.68 23.43
C SER A 129 -1.08 -5.16 23.47
N ARG A 130 -0.14 -5.93 24.03
CA ARG A 130 1.28 -5.57 24.15
C ARG A 130 2.03 -5.53 22.82
N ILE A 131 1.48 -6.13 21.77
CA ILE A 131 2.07 -6.11 20.43
C ILE A 131 1.35 -5.15 19.48
N ALA A 132 0.32 -4.46 19.95
CA ALA A 132 -0.48 -3.55 19.15
C ALA A 132 0.35 -2.45 18.48
N GLY A 133 0.13 -2.25 17.19
CA GLY A 133 0.87 -1.32 16.32
C GLY A 133 2.22 -1.84 15.80
N ARG A 134 2.70 -3.00 16.28
CA ARG A 134 3.99 -3.61 15.89
C ARG A 134 3.81 -4.61 14.75
N ASN A 135 4.85 -4.78 13.95
CA ASN A 135 4.92 -5.84 12.96
C ASN A 135 5.22 -7.18 13.66
N VAL A 136 4.49 -8.21 13.30
CA VAL A 136 4.67 -9.57 13.79
C VAL A 136 4.71 -10.56 12.63
N ASN A 137 5.52 -11.60 12.80
CA ASN A 137 5.53 -12.78 11.94
C ASN A 137 4.87 -13.92 12.70
N VAL A 138 3.88 -14.56 12.09
CA VAL A 138 3.18 -15.71 12.66
C VAL A 138 3.37 -16.89 11.73
N GLU A 139 4.00 -17.96 12.22
CA GLU A 139 4.13 -19.22 11.50
C GLU A 139 2.96 -20.13 11.90
N TYR A 140 2.13 -20.51 10.94
CA TYR A 140 0.96 -21.34 11.15
C TYR A 140 1.19 -22.77 10.69
N GLN A 141 0.63 -23.72 11.44
CA GLN A 141 0.47 -25.10 11.05
C GLN A 141 -0.96 -25.55 11.37
N LEU A 142 -1.74 -25.85 10.34
CA LEU A 142 -3.14 -26.25 10.45
C LEU A 142 -3.30 -27.72 10.03
N VAL A 143 -4.13 -28.46 10.74
CA VAL A 143 -4.44 -29.88 10.46
C VAL A 143 -5.94 -30.09 10.54
N GLY A 144 -6.45 -31.15 9.87
CA GLY A 144 -7.87 -31.50 9.93
C GLY A 144 -8.77 -30.54 9.16
N LEU A 145 -8.23 -29.76 8.22
CA LEU A 145 -9.03 -28.91 7.34
C LEU A 145 -9.65 -29.76 6.22
N PRO A 146 -10.90 -29.48 5.79
CA PRO A 146 -11.48 -30.16 4.65
C PRO A 146 -10.62 -29.98 3.40
N GLY A 147 -10.41 -31.03 2.61
CA GLY A 147 -9.63 -30.95 1.37
C GLY A 147 -8.09 -30.89 1.53
N SER A 148 -7.54 -30.72 2.74
CA SER A 148 -6.07 -30.66 2.97
C SER A 148 -5.38 -32.02 3.06
N GLY A 149 -6.13 -33.13 2.98
CA GLY A 149 -5.61 -34.48 3.21
C GLY A 149 -4.99 -34.64 4.61
N ARG A 150 -4.07 -35.60 4.78
CA ARG A 150 -3.37 -35.85 6.06
C ARG A 150 -2.19 -34.91 6.33
N ARG A 151 -1.84 -34.02 5.40
CA ARG A 151 -0.68 -33.14 5.52
C ARG A 151 -1.08 -31.83 6.22
N PRO A 152 -0.28 -31.34 7.17
CA PRO A 152 -0.54 -30.03 7.75
C PRO A 152 -0.31 -28.92 6.73
N ALA A 153 -1.27 -28.01 6.60
CA ALA A 153 -1.10 -26.77 5.87
C ALA A 153 -0.17 -25.85 6.67
N LYS A 154 0.93 -25.40 6.05
CA LYS A 154 1.96 -24.58 6.72
C LYS A 154 2.21 -23.30 5.94
N PHE A 155 2.20 -22.18 6.62
CA PHE A 155 2.47 -20.88 6.00
C PHE A 155 2.98 -19.88 7.05
N VAL A 156 3.58 -18.80 6.58
CA VAL A 156 4.07 -17.70 7.42
C VAL A 156 3.38 -16.43 6.99
N GLU A 157 3.03 -15.62 7.98
CA GLU A 157 2.33 -14.38 7.75
C GLU A 157 2.97 -13.23 8.52
N SER A 158 3.30 -12.17 7.78
CA SER A 158 3.73 -10.89 8.34
C SER A 158 2.55 -9.93 8.38
N VAL A 159 2.13 -9.52 9.57
CA VAL A 159 1.03 -8.57 9.78
C VAL A 159 1.42 -7.51 10.79
N ARG A 160 0.84 -6.32 10.63
CA ARG A 160 0.90 -5.28 11.65
C ARG A 160 -0.27 -5.49 12.61
N ALA A 161 0.04 -5.79 13.87
CA ALA A 161 -1.00 -5.98 14.88
C ALA A 161 -1.84 -4.69 15.02
N PRO A 162 -3.18 -4.78 15.07
CA PRO A 162 -4.03 -3.61 15.16
C PRO A 162 -3.78 -2.82 16.44
N MET A 163 -3.86 -1.49 16.36
CA MET A 163 -3.72 -0.61 17.52
C MET A 163 -4.89 -0.80 18.49
N THR A 164 -4.61 -0.72 19.80
CA THR A 164 -5.66 -0.68 20.82
C THR A 164 -6.42 0.63 20.76
N GLU A 165 -7.63 0.67 21.30
CA GLU A 165 -8.40 1.91 21.37
C GLU A 165 -7.66 3.00 22.15
N ALA A 166 -6.98 2.64 23.24
CA ALA A 166 -6.15 3.58 24.00
C ALA A 166 -5.00 4.17 23.16
N GLN A 167 -4.37 3.38 22.29
CA GLN A 167 -3.33 3.88 21.39
C GLN A 167 -3.90 4.77 20.29
N LYS A 168 -5.08 4.44 19.74
CA LYS A 168 -5.76 5.30 18.76
C LYS A 168 -6.14 6.65 19.38
N VAL A 169 -6.68 6.64 20.60
CA VAL A 169 -6.99 7.84 21.37
C VAL A 169 -5.73 8.67 21.64
N ALA A 170 -4.64 8.03 22.06
CA ALA A 170 -3.36 8.71 22.29
C ALA A 170 -2.83 9.38 21.01
N LEU A 171 -2.88 8.69 19.87
CA LEU A 171 -2.49 9.25 18.57
C LEU A 171 -3.39 10.41 18.17
N ALA A 172 -4.72 10.30 18.35
CA ALA A 172 -5.65 11.37 18.02
C ALA A 172 -5.45 12.62 18.91
N ILE A 173 -5.11 12.43 20.19
CA ILE A 173 -4.73 13.52 21.11
C ILE A 173 -3.43 14.19 20.64
N GLU A 174 -2.43 13.39 20.24
CA GLU A 174 -1.14 13.88 19.74
C GLU A 174 -1.31 14.65 18.43
N GLU A 175 -2.12 14.14 17.50
CA GLU A 175 -2.46 14.81 16.24
C GLU A 175 -3.18 16.14 16.48
N GLN A 176 -4.11 16.19 17.43
CA GLN A 176 -4.81 17.43 17.77
C GLN A 176 -3.87 18.43 18.46
N ALA A 177 -2.98 17.95 19.33
CA ALA A 177 -1.95 18.67 20.10
C ALA A 177 -2.44 19.76 21.08
N VAL A 178 -3.46 20.53 20.72
CA VAL A 178 -3.92 21.74 21.43
C VAL A 178 -5.41 21.63 21.77
N CYS A 179 -5.78 22.11 22.95
CA CYS A 179 -7.18 22.25 23.35
C CYS A 179 -7.83 23.40 22.56
N PRO A 180 -8.93 23.16 21.83
CA PRO A 180 -9.54 24.18 20.98
C PRO A 180 -10.25 25.28 21.79
N VAL A 181 -10.52 25.04 23.07
CA VAL A 181 -11.17 26.01 23.96
C VAL A 181 -10.15 26.92 24.64
N SER A 182 -9.11 26.35 25.23
CA SER A 182 -8.12 27.11 26.02
C SER A 182 -6.89 27.53 25.23
N GLY A 183 -6.66 26.94 24.05
CA GLY A 183 -5.43 27.13 23.26
C GLY A 183 -4.18 26.51 23.88
N GLN A 184 -4.31 25.76 24.98
CA GLN A 184 -3.19 25.15 25.69
C GLN A 184 -2.88 23.73 25.18
N PRO A 185 -1.63 23.25 25.30
CA PRO A 185 -1.26 21.88 24.93
C PRO A 185 -2.10 20.82 25.66
N LEU A 186 -2.59 19.84 24.94
CA LEU A 186 -3.24 18.67 25.51
C LEU A 186 -2.21 17.85 26.31
N GLY A 187 -2.60 17.38 27.50
CA GLY A 187 -1.71 16.70 28.45
C GLY A 187 -1.11 17.64 29.51
N GLY A 188 -1.06 18.96 29.26
CA GLY A 188 -0.53 19.93 30.22
C GLY A 188 -1.42 20.16 31.45
N MET A 189 -2.71 19.84 31.36
CA MET A 189 -3.69 19.97 32.46
C MET A 189 -4.21 18.59 32.93
N GLY A 190 -3.41 17.55 32.74
CA GLY A 190 -3.80 16.17 33.02
C GLY A 190 -4.31 15.43 31.78
N LYS A 191 -4.97 14.29 32.00
CA LYS A 191 -5.45 13.43 30.90
C LYS A 191 -6.54 14.18 30.11
N PRO A 192 -6.36 14.38 28.78
CA PRO A 192 -7.37 15.03 27.95
C PRO A 192 -8.72 14.33 28.02
N VAL A 193 -9.79 15.12 27.98
CA VAL A 193 -11.17 14.65 28.04
C VAL A 193 -11.73 14.63 26.62
N SER A 194 -12.29 13.49 26.20
CA SER A 194 -12.96 13.37 24.89
C SER A 194 -14.36 13.98 24.93
N VAL A 195 -14.70 14.76 23.91
CA VAL A 195 -16.05 15.27 23.67
C VAL A 195 -16.49 14.82 22.27
N THR A 196 -17.51 13.96 22.22
CA THR A 196 -18.06 13.44 20.96
C THR A 196 -19.33 14.19 20.58
N ILE A 197 -19.36 14.73 19.36
CA ILE A 197 -20.50 15.47 18.78
C ILE A 197 -20.76 14.95 17.38
N GLY A 198 -21.98 14.45 17.11
CA GLY A 198 -22.36 14.01 15.78
C GLY A 198 -21.49 12.88 15.19
N GLY A 199 -20.91 12.04 16.05
CA GLY A 199 -19.99 10.96 15.66
C GLY A 199 -18.53 11.40 15.53
N GLU A 200 -18.22 12.68 15.67
CA GLU A 200 -16.85 13.18 15.67
C GLU A 200 -16.36 13.44 17.09
N THR A 201 -15.12 13.08 17.37
CA THR A 201 -14.52 13.27 18.69
C THR A 201 -13.42 14.30 18.61
N LEU A 202 -13.46 15.27 19.53
CA LEU A 202 -12.35 16.15 19.84
C LEU A 202 -11.92 15.97 21.29
N TYR A 203 -10.73 16.46 21.62
CA TYR A 203 -10.19 16.40 22.97
C TYR A 203 -10.08 17.80 23.58
N VAL A 204 -10.40 17.92 24.87
CA VAL A 204 -10.19 19.16 25.63
C VAL A 204 -9.25 18.91 26.80
N CYS A 205 -8.57 19.95 27.28
CA CYS A 205 -7.58 19.81 28.33
C CYS A 205 -8.17 19.47 29.71
N CYS A 206 -9.43 19.86 29.99
CA CYS A 206 -10.10 19.63 31.27
C CYS A 206 -11.63 19.67 31.15
N ALA A 207 -12.32 19.27 32.22
CA ALA A 207 -13.78 19.26 32.28
C ALA A 207 -14.43 20.65 32.05
N GLY A 208 -13.76 21.73 32.48
CA GLY A 208 -14.26 23.10 32.30
C GLY A 208 -14.36 23.55 30.83
N CYS A 209 -13.69 22.85 29.91
CA CYS A 209 -13.79 23.15 28.48
C CYS A 209 -14.99 22.45 27.79
N ILE A 210 -15.65 21.50 28.47
CA ILE A 210 -16.72 20.69 27.86
C ILE A 210 -17.93 21.56 27.50
N ASP A 211 -18.35 22.45 28.40
CA ASP A 211 -19.58 23.24 28.20
C ASP A 211 -19.43 24.25 27.06
N ALA A 212 -18.24 24.83 26.88
CA ALA A 212 -17.93 25.66 25.72
C ALA A 212 -18.10 24.87 24.41
N VAL A 213 -17.57 23.65 24.35
CA VAL A 213 -17.69 22.77 23.17
C VAL A 213 -19.15 22.42 22.88
N LYS A 214 -19.95 22.12 23.90
CA LYS A 214 -21.38 21.81 23.75
C LYS A 214 -22.20 23.03 23.30
N ALA A 215 -21.82 24.23 23.72
CA ALA A 215 -22.51 25.46 23.34
C ALA A 215 -22.25 25.85 21.88
N GLU A 216 -21.02 25.64 21.37
CA GLU A 216 -20.63 26.00 20.00
C GLU A 216 -19.93 24.84 19.26
N PRO A 217 -20.58 23.69 19.07
CA PRO A 217 -19.95 22.47 18.56
C PRO A 217 -19.29 22.66 17.19
N ALA A 218 -19.99 23.34 16.28
CA ALA A 218 -19.50 23.59 14.92
C ALA A 218 -18.21 24.43 14.91
N LYS A 219 -18.08 25.39 15.83
CA LYS A 219 -16.90 26.26 15.96
C LYS A 219 -15.69 25.45 16.42
N TYR A 220 -15.82 24.67 17.50
CA TYR A 220 -14.69 23.92 18.04
C TYR A 220 -14.31 22.71 17.18
N LEU A 221 -15.27 22.06 16.54
CA LEU A 221 -14.97 21.06 15.51
C LEU A 221 -14.22 21.68 14.32
N ALA A 222 -14.59 22.89 13.89
CA ALA A 222 -13.85 23.59 12.82
C ALA A 222 -12.43 23.96 13.24
N MET A 223 -12.20 24.34 14.51
CA MET A 223 -10.86 24.63 15.05
C MET A 223 -9.98 23.39 15.09
N VAL A 224 -10.51 22.27 15.57
CA VAL A 224 -9.78 20.98 15.66
C VAL A 224 -9.50 20.42 14.27
N ARG A 225 -10.45 20.55 13.34
CA ARG A 225 -10.18 20.23 11.94
C ARG A 225 -9.08 21.16 11.43
N GLY A 226 -9.22 22.48 11.54
CA GLY A 226 -8.28 23.48 11.04
C GLY A 226 -6.84 23.42 11.59
N GLN A 227 -6.58 22.72 12.70
CA GLN A 227 -5.24 22.51 13.27
C GLN A 227 -4.70 21.11 12.90
N GLY A 228 -4.19 20.95 11.68
CA GLY A 228 -3.47 19.72 11.29
C GLY A 228 -4.34 18.48 11.05
N GLY A 229 -5.67 18.63 11.01
CA GLY A 229 -6.61 17.55 10.70
C GLY A 229 -6.48 16.97 9.29
N THR A 230 -7.36 16.03 8.95
CA THR A 230 -7.29 15.32 7.67
C THR A 230 -8.31 15.84 6.66
N VAL A 231 -7.91 16.05 5.40
CA VAL A 231 -8.79 16.47 4.29
C VAL A 231 -8.79 15.44 3.16
N PRO A 232 -9.87 15.28 2.38
CA PRO A 232 -9.84 14.42 1.19
C PRO A 232 -8.78 14.90 0.20
N PHE A 233 -8.33 13.99 -0.67
CA PHE A 233 -7.34 14.30 -1.71
C PHE A 233 -7.74 15.55 -2.51
N GLY A 234 -9.01 15.75 -2.86
CA GLY A 234 -9.46 16.98 -3.50
C GLY A 234 -10.68 16.75 -4.37
N GLY A 235 -11.14 17.83 -5.00
CA GLY A 235 -12.11 17.76 -6.09
C GLY A 235 -11.42 17.51 -7.44
N GLU A 236 -12.09 17.94 -8.51
CA GLU A 236 -11.57 17.90 -9.88
C GLU A 236 -10.16 18.51 -10.00
N GLU A 237 -9.26 17.81 -10.71
CA GLU A 237 -7.94 18.32 -11.03
C GLU A 237 -8.03 19.33 -12.18
N VAL A 238 -7.70 20.59 -11.90
CA VAL A 238 -7.79 21.68 -12.88
C VAL A 238 -6.50 21.83 -13.68
N ARG A 239 -5.36 21.39 -13.11
CA ARG A 239 -4.03 21.29 -13.72
C ARG A 239 -3.22 20.23 -12.98
N PRO A 240 -2.16 19.66 -13.58
CA PRO A 240 -1.30 18.68 -12.90
C PRO A 240 -0.87 19.14 -11.51
N GLY A 241 -1.30 18.39 -10.48
CA GLY A 241 -1.02 18.65 -9.07
C GLY A 241 -1.84 19.79 -8.44
N VAL A 242 -2.89 20.28 -9.09
CA VAL A 242 -3.76 21.38 -8.63
C VAL A 242 -5.22 20.96 -8.68
N TYR A 243 -5.87 20.95 -7.53
CA TYR A 243 -7.22 20.41 -7.35
C TYR A 243 -8.18 21.50 -6.90
N LYS A 244 -9.44 21.38 -7.30
CA LYS A 244 -10.52 22.15 -6.69
C LYS A 244 -10.66 21.76 -5.22
N ILE A 245 -11.04 22.73 -4.41
CA ILE A 245 -11.37 22.49 -3.00
C ILE A 245 -12.70 21.73 -2.89
N THR A 246 -12.92 21.12 -1.73
CA THR A 246 -14.15 20.44 -1.35
C THR A 246 -14.74 21.11 -0.12
N ALA A 247 -15.98 20.78 0.24
CA ALA A 247 -16.60 21.30 1.47
C ALA A 247 -15.77 21.00 2.74
N ALA A 248 -15.02 19.89 2.76
CA ALA A 248 -14.15 19.51 3.86
C ALA A 248 -12.93 20.44 4.05
N ASP A 249 -12.57 21.21 3.01
CA ASP A 249 -11.41 22.11 3.03
C ASP A 249 -11.71 23.47 3.66
N LYS A 250 -12.99 23.87 3.72
CA LYS A 250 -13.43 25.18 4.21
C LYS A 250 -12.83 25.61 5.55
N PRO A 251 -12.83 24.78 6.62
CA PRO A 251 -12.23 25.19 7.90
C PRO A 251 -10.71 25.40 7.81
N PHE A 252 -10.02 24.67 6.94
CA PHE A 252 -8.57 24.76 6.77
C PHE A 252 -8.17 25.96 5.91
N ILE A 253 -8.96 26.30 4.90
CA ILE A 253 -8.82 27.54 4.13
C ILE A 253 -9.01 28.75 5.05
N ALA A 254 -10.02 28.72 5.91
CA ALA A 254 -10.28 29.78 6.88
C ALA A 254 -9.18 29.89 7.96
N ALA A 255 -8.56 28.77 8.34
CA ALA A 255 -7.42 28.76 9.24
C ALA A 255 -6.15 29.30 8.56
N GLN A 256 -5.92 28.91 7.30
CA GLN A 256 -4.76 29.33 6.54
C GLN A 256 -4.79 30.83 6.21
N LYS A 257 -5.97 31.36 5.85
CA LYS A 257 -6.26 32.78 5.51
C LYS A 257 -5.51 33.33 4.29
N ASN A 258 -4.19 33.17 4.21
CA ASN A 258 -3.34 33.71 3.16
C ASN A 258 -2.71 32.60 2.31
N CYS A 259 -2.41 32.91 1.05
CA CYS A 259 -1.63 32.07 0.15
C CYS A 259 -0.14 32.11 0.57
N PRO A 260 0.53 30.99 0.89
CA PRO A 260 1.92 31.01 1.38
C PRO A 260 2.94 31.39 0.30
N VAL A 261 2.52 31.51 -0.96
CA VAL A 261 3.40 31.87 -2.08
C VAL A 261 3.39 33.36 -2.35
N MET A 262 2.23 34.01 -2.28
CA MET A 262 2.03 35.43 -2.61
C MET A 262 1.65 36.28 -1.39
N ASP A 263 1.39 35.65 -0.25
CA ASP A 263 0.88 36.26 0.99
C ASP A 263 -0.44 37.04 0.83
N GLU A 264 -1.24 36.67 -0.17
CA GLU A 264 -2.54 37.28 -0.43
C GLU A 264 -3.69 36.51 0.21
N PRO A 265 -4.80 37.18 0.60
CA PRO A 265 -5.97 36.52 1.14
C PRO A 265 -6.57 35.47 0.19
N LEU A 266 -6.76 34.25 0.69
CA LEU A 266 -7.48 33.19 0.00
C LEU A 266 -8.94 33.60 -0.21
N GLY A 267 -9.43 33.48 -1.44
CA GLY A 267 -10.77 33.92 -1.85
C GLY A 267 -10.82 35.28 -2.54
N GLY A 268 -9.75 36.09 -2.45
CA GLY A 268 -9.68 37.40 -3.12
C GLY A 268 -9.49 37.32 -4.64
N MET A 269 -8.91 36.22 -5.15
CA MET A 269 -8.65 35.98 -6.57
C MET A 269 -9.50 34.84 -7.16
N GLY A 270 -10.68 34.62 -6.58
CA GLY A 270 -11.56 33.51 -6.92
C GLY A 270 -11.47 32.36 -5.91
N GLU A 271 -12.09 31.25 -6.24
CA GLU A 271 -12.14 30.07 -5.37
C GLU A 271 -10.72 29.53 -5.12
N PRO A 272 -10.30 29.34 -3.86
CA PRO A 272 -9.00 28.77 -3.55
C PRO A 272 -8.81 27.40 -4.20
N LEU A 273 -7.57 27.11 -4.58
CA LEU A 273 -7.17 25.81 -5.10
C LEU A 273 -6.34 25.06 -4.07
N LYS A 274 -6.33 23.74 -4.16
CA LYS A 274 -5.55 22.83 -3.31
C LYS A 274 -4.35 22.30 -4.08
N VAL A 275 -3.19 22.29 -3.44
CA VAL A 275 -1.96 21.64 -3.93
C VAL A 275 -1.43 20.69 -2.88
N HIS A 276 -0.90 19.56 -3.33
CA HIS A 276 -0.34 18.54 -2.46
C HIS A 276 1.15 18.72 -2.28
N ALA A 277 1.60 18.74 -1.03
CA ALA A 277 3.00 18.86 -0.67
C ALA A 277 3.30 17.95 0.52
N ASN A 278 4.16 16.95 0.34
CA ASN A 278 4.57 15.99 1.38
C ASN A 278 3.39 15.36 2.14
N GLY A 279 2.36 14.91 1.41
CA GLY A 279 1.16 14.29 2.01
C GLY A 279 0.25 15.28 2.74
N LYS A 280 0.48 16.59 2.60
CA LYS A 280 -0.35 17.66 3.16
C LYS A 280 -1.00 18.49 2.06
N ALA A 281 -2.12 19.12 2.38
CA ALA A 281 -2.79 20.08 1.52
C ALA A 281 -2.35 21.50 1.85
N ILE A 282 -1.93 22.24 0.82
CA ILE A 282 -1.66 23.67 0.86
C ILE A 282 -2.69 24.36 -0.02
N TYR A 283 -3.34 25.41 0.49
CA TYR A 283 -4.30 26.18 -0.28
C TYR A 283 -3.63 27.39 -0.95
N ILE A 284 -3.99 27.69 -2.19
CA ILE A 284 -3.41 28.78 -2.97
C ILE A 284 -4.49 29.62 -3.64
N CYS A 285 -4.18 30.90 -3.85
CA CYS A 285 -5.11 31.84 -4.51
C CYS A 285 -5.26 31.57 -6.02
N CYS A 286 -4.25 31.02 -6.68
CA CYS A 286 -4.29 30.74 -8.12
C CYS A 286 -3.36 29.59 -8.51
N ALA A 287 -3.65 28.93 -9.65
CA ALA A 287 -2.88 27.77 -10.12
C ALA A 287 -1.41 28.09 -10.48
N GLY A 288 -1.04 29.37 -10.63
CA GLY A 288 0.34 29.78 -10.88
C GLY A 288 1.29 29.50 -9.73
N CYS A 289 0.79 29.42 -8.50
CA CYS A 289 1.59 29.18 -7.30
C CYS A 289 2.04 27.71 -7.14
N ALA A 290 1.35 26.77 -7.81
CA ALA A 290 1.55 25.34 -7.64
C ALA A 290 2.97 24.87 -8.01
N LYS A 291 3.56 25.41 -9.09
CA LYS A 291 4.91 25.04 -9.53
C LYS A 291 5.98 25.32 -8.46
N LYS A 292 5.86 26.44 -7.75
CA LYS A 292 6.80 26.79 -6.67
C LYS A 292 6.67 25.82 -5.49
N ILE A 293 5.43 25.49 -5.11
CA ILE A 293 5.16 24.52 -4.04
C ILE A 293 5.69 23.14 -4.39
N ALA A 294 5.50 22.69 -5.64
CA ALA A 294 6.02 21.41 -6.10
C ALA A 294 7.56 21.35 -6.08
N ALA A 295 8.24 22.46 -6.39
CA ALA A 295 9.70 22.54 -6.37
C ALA A 295 10.27 22.59 -4.93
N GLU A 296 9.59 23.27 -4.01
CA GLU A 296 10.09 23.50 -2.64
C GLU A 296 9.02 23.19 -1.57
N PRO A 297 8.49 21.94 -1.48
CA PRO A 297 7.33 21.63 -0.64
C PRO A 297 7.59 21.87 0.86
N ALA A 298 8.78 21.51 1.35
CA ALA A 298 9.14 21.69 2.75
C ALA A 298 9.19 23.17 3.17
N LYS A 299 9.67 24.06 2.28
CA LYS A 299 9.75 25.51 2.52
C LYS A 299 8.36 26.11 2.74
N TYR A 300 7.39 25.78 1.90
CA TYR A 300 6.04 26.33 2.03
C TYR A 300 5.27 25.77 3.22
N LEU A 301 5.52 24.52 3.60
CA LEU A 301 5.02 23.99 4.87
C LEU A 301 5.63 24.72 6.08
N GLN A 302 6.91 25.09 6.01
CA GLN A 302 7.56 25.89 7.06
C GLN A 302 7.01 27.32 7.12
N VAL A 303 6.73 27.96 5.98
CA VAL A 303 6.07 29.27 5.91
C VAL A 303 4.72 29.21 6.62
N LEU A 304 3.90 28.20 6.32
CA LEU A 304 2.62 28.00 7.00
C LEU A 304 2.79 27.81 8.52
N ALA A 305 3.75 26.99 8.94
CA ALA A 305 4.03 26.78 10.35
C ALA A 305 4.45 28.07 11.08
N GLN A 306 5.26 28.92 10.44
CA GLN A 306 5.64 30.24 10.96
C GLN A 306 4.45 31.21 11.08
N GLN A 307 3.45 31.05 10.21
CA GLN A 307 2.17 31.77 10.27
C GLN A 307 1.19 31.18 11.29
N GLY A 308 1.61 30.17 12.07
CA GLY A 308 0.74 29.46 13.02
C GLY A 308 -0.31 28.57 12.35
N VAL A 309 -0.11 28.23 11.07
CA VAL A 309 -1.00 27.39 10.28
C VAL A 309 -0.41 26.00 10.15
N THR A 310 -1.10 24.99 10.65
CA THR A 310 -0.73 23.59 10.44
C THR A 310 -1.48 23.05 9.22
N ALA A 311 -0.74 22.79 8.13
CA ALA A 311 -1.33 22.25 6.91
C ALA A 311 -1.97 20.87 7.15
N PRO A 312 -3.23 20.67 6.71
CA PRO A 312 -3.93 19.40 6.86
C PRO A 312 -3.22 18.26 6.19
N THR A 313 -3.31 17.08 6.81
CA THR A 313 -2.85 15.84 6.19
C THR A 313 -3.89 15.38 5.17
N LEU A 314 -3.44 14.92 4.01
CA LEU A 314 -4.34 14.31 3.04
C LEU A 314 -4.79 12.96 3.63
N LYS A 315 -6.10 12.76 3.80
CA LYS A 315 -6.65 11.41 3.79
C LYS A 315 -6.22 10.85 2.46
N SER A 316 -5.28 9.91 2.47
CA SER A 316 -4.93 9.21 1.26
C SER A 316 -6.26 8.70 0.70
N SER A 317 -6.67 9.18 -0.48
CA SER A 317 -7.31 8.24 -1.38
C SER A 317 -6.32 7.07 -1.40
N GLU A 318 -6.81 5.88 -1.09
CA GLU A 318 -6.00 4.66 -1.13
C GLU A 318 -5.04 4.74 -2.32
N PRO A 319 -3.80 4.25 -2.17
CA PRO A 319 -2.79 4.25 -3.22
C PRO A 319 -3.50 3.96 -4.52
N VAL A 320 -3.36 4.91 -5.44
CA VAL A 320 -3.91 4.94 -6.78
C VAL A 320 -3.65 3.57 -7.39
N ALA A 321 -4.59 2.64 -7.21
CA ALA A 321 -4.33 1.22 -7.41
C ALA A 321 -5.39 0.61 -8.28
N VAL A 322 -4.92 -0.25 -9.18
CA VAL A 322 -5.77 -1.07 -10.04
C VAL A 322 -5.57 -2.54 -9.66
N PRO A 323 -6.61 -3.37 -9.80
CA PRO A 323 -6.53 -4.78 -9.40
C PRO A 323 -5.42 -5.51 -10.15
N ALA A 324 -4.66 -6.36 -9.46
CA ALA A 324 -3.60 -7.18 -10.05
C ALA A 324 -4.11 -8.19 -11.08
N THR A 325 -5.38 -8.54 -11.01
CA THR A 325 -6.04 -9.47 -11.91
C THR A 325 -6.84 -8.74 -12.98
N GLY A 326 -7.12 -9.43 -14.09
CA GLY A 326 -7.88 -8.90 -15.22
C GLY A 326 -7.97 -9.94 -16.34
N GLU A 327 -8.83 -9.71 -17.31
CA GLU A 327 -8.93 -10.56 -18.49
C GLU A 327 -7.66 -10.41 -19.35
N GLN A 328 -6.87 -11.49 -19.46
CA GLN A 328 -5.64 -11.50 -20.26
C GLN A 328 -5.95 -11.73 -21.74
N VAL A 329 -5.37 -10.88 -22.59
CA VAL A 329 -5.39 -11.06 -24.05
C VAL A 329 -4.09 -11.68 -24.57
N ARG A 330 -2.98 -11.48 -23.84
CA ARG A 330 -1.66 -12.09 -24.04
C ARG A 330 -0.96 -12.19 -22.68
N PRO A 331 0.08 -13.02 -22.53
CA PRO A 331 0.86 -13.09 -21.30
C PRO A 331 1.34 -11.70 -20.84
N GLY A 332 0.87 -11.25 -19.66
CA GLY A 332 1.22 -9.95 -19.09
C GLY A 332 0.54 -8.73 -19.73
N VAL A 333 -0.45 -8.95 -20.61
CA VAL A 333 -1.26 -7.89 -21.25
C VAL A 333 -2.73 -8.14 -20.97
N PHE A 334 -3.38 -7.19 -20.32
CA PHE A 334 -4.75 -7.29 -19.82
C PHE A 334 -5.65 -6.29 -20.53
N LYS A 335 -6.94 -6.62 -20.67
CA LYS A 335 -7.95 -5.61 -21.00
C LYS A 335 -8.06 -4.62 -19.83
N VAL A 336 -8.32 -3.35 -20.15
CA VAL A 336 -8.68 -2.38 -19.12
C VAL A 336 -10.04 -2.71 -18.52
N SER A 337 -10.18 -2.41 -17.23
CA SER A 337 -11.43 -2.51 -16.47
C SER A 337 -11.98 -1.12 -16.16
N SER A 338 -13.14 -1.06 -15.52
CA SER A 338 -13.69 0.20 -14.99
C SER A 338 -12.75 0.89 -14.00
N ALA A 339 -11.96 0.12 -13.24
CA ALA A 339 -10.98 0.65 -12.28
C ALA A 339 -9.81 1.36 -12.97
N ASP A 340 -9.55 1.06 -14.25
CA ASP A 340 -8.44 1.64 -15.02
C ASP A 340 -8.81 2.98 -15.68
N GLN A 341 -10.11 3.28 -15.84
CA GLN A 341 -10.61 4.44 -16.57
C GLN A 341 -10.00 5.79 -16.16
N PRO A 342 -9.89 6.16 -14.87
CA PRO A 342 -9.28 7.45 -14.50
C PRO A 342 -7.80 7.54 -14.92
N PHE A 343 -7.09 6.42 -14.94
CA PHE A 343 -5.67 6.37 -15.28
C PHE A 343 -5.42 6.35 -16.78
N VAL A 344 -6.28 5.67 -17.53
CA VAL A 344 -6.33 5.77 -18.99
C VAL A 344 -6.59 7.21 -19.41
N ALA A 345 -7.56 7.89 -18.78
CA ALA A 345 -7.89 9.28 -19.05
C ALA A 345 -6.78 10.27 -18.66
N ALA A 346 -6.02 9.97 -17.59
CA ALA A 346 -4.85 10.73 -17.20
C ALA A 346 -3.68 10.54 -18.18
N GLN A 347 -3.44 9.30 -18.62
CA GLN A 347 -2.30 8.97 -19.47
C GLN A 347 -2.49 9.42 -20.93
N LYS A 348 -3.68 9.21 -21.51
CA LYS A 348 -4.11 9.59 -22.88
C LYS A 348 -3.34 8.98 -24.05
N LEU A 349 -2.00 8.96 -23.97
CA LEU A 349 -1.09 8.50 -25.02
C LEU A 349 -0.40 7.20 -24.62
N CYS A 350 -0.12 6.37 -25.61
CA CYS A 350 0.71 5.19 -25.47
C CYS A 350 2.19 5.63 -25.33
N PRO A 351 2.92 5.29 -24.23
CA PRO A 351 4.30 5.74 -24.04
C PRO A 351 5.27 5.11 -25.05
N VAL A 352 4.85 4.03 -25.72
CA VAL A 352 5.68 3.28 -26.67
C VAL A 352 5.64 3.89 -28.07
N MET A 353 4.47 4.32 -28.52
CA MET A 353 4.20 4.81 -29.88
C MET A 353 3.79 6.29 -29.95
N ASP A 354 3.55 6.92 -28.80
CA ASP A 354 3.06 8.31 -28.67
C ASP A 354 1.70 8.58 -29.35
N GLU A 355 0.94 7.53 -29.63
CA GLU A 355 -0.40 7.59 -30.21
C GLU A 355 -1.51 7.52 -29.15
N PRO A 356 -2.73 8.01 -29.43
CA PRO A 356 -3.89 7.84 -28.56
C PRO A 356 -4.12 6.38 -28.16
N LEU A 357 -4.46 6.15 -26.89
CA LEU A 357 -4.62 4.81 -26.34
C LEU A 357 -5.74 3.98 -26.99
N ASP A 358 -6.73 4.64 -27.61
CA ASP A 358 -7.86 4.05 -28.33
C ASP A 358 -7.63 3.91 -29.85
N GLY A 359 -6.55 4.47 -30.39
CA GLY A 359 -6.33 4.54 -31.84
C GLY A 359 -5.96 3.20 -32.52
N MET A 360 -5.46 2.22 -31.75
CA MET A 360 -4.91 0.96 -32.29
C MET A 360 -5.52 -0.30 -31.65
N GLY A 361 -6.81 -0.21 -31.30
CA GLY A 361 -7.59 -1.31 -30.72
C GLY A 361 -7.40 -1.50 -29.21
N GLY A 362 -6.76 -0.54 -28.54
CA GLY A 362 -6.63 -0.44 -27.09
C GLY A 362 -7.77 0.36 -26.45
N PRO A 363 -7.63 0.77 -25.18
CA PRO A 363 -6.46 0.62 -24.31
C PRO A 363 -6.27 -0.81 -23.73
N TYR A 364 -5.01 -1.19 -23.55
CA TYR A 364 -4.60 -2.39 -22.80
C TYR A 364 -3.74 -2.00 -21.61
N ARG A 365 -3.77 -2.80 -20.55
CA ARG A 365 -2.96 -2.62 -19.34
C ARG A 365 -1.79 -3.59 -19.33
N VAL A 366 -0.61 -3.08 -19.02
CA VAL A 366 0.61 -3.88 -18.80
C VAL A 366 1.22 -3.48 -17.47
N VAL A 367 1.57 -4.48 -16.66
CA VAL A 367 2.20 -4.25 -15.36
C VAL A 367 3.72 -4.25 -15.53
N VAL A 368 4.36 -3.16 -15.15
CA VAL A 368 5.82 -3.00 -15.11
C VAL A 368 6.25 -2.38 -13.79
N GLU A 369 7.24 -2.97 -13.13
CA GLU A 369 7.74 -2.53 -11.81
C GLU A 369 6.63 -2.33 -10.75
N GLY A 370 5.57 -3.15 -10.81
CA GLY A 370 4.45 -3.06 -9.88
C GLY A 370 3.47 -1.91 -10.18
N GLN A 371 3.61 -1.24 -11.33
CA GLN A 371 2.72 -0.17 -11.79
C GLN A 371 2.01 -0.58 -13.08
N ALA A 372 0.76 -0.14 -13.24
CA ALA A 372 -0.03 -0.38 -14.44
C ALA A 372 0.16 0.77 -15.44
N VAL A 373 0.73 0.43 -16.59
CA VAL A 373 0.94 1.32 -17.72
C VAL A 373 0.00 0.93 -18.85
N TYR A 374 -0.63 1.91 -19.48
CA TYR A 374 -1.59 1.68 -20.55
C TYR A 374 -0.92 1.76 -21.92
N ILE A 375 -1.31 0.91 -22.86
CA ILE A 375 -0.76 0.89 -24.22
C ILE A 375 -1.88 0.77 -25.25
N CYS A 376 -1.65 1.30 -26.44
CA CYS A 376 -2.65 1.32 -27.51
C CYS A 376 -2.86 -0.04 -28.20
N CYS A 377 -1.90 -0.96 -28.11
CA CYS A 377 -2.03 -2.30 -28.68
C CYS A 377 -1.15 -3.33 -27.96
N PRO A 378 -1.46 -4.65 -28.02
CA PRO A 378 -0.67 -5.67 -27.33
C PRO A 378 0.76 -5.82 -27.85
N GLY A 379 1.06 -5.31 -29.05
CA GLY A 379 2.41 -5.31 -29.62
C GLY A 379 3.40 -4.40 -28.88
N CYS A 380 2.90 -3.36 -28.21
CA CYS A 380 3.73 -2.42 -27.45
C CYS A 380 4.30 -3.03 -26.14
N ALA A 381 3.67 -4.10 -25.64
CA ALA A 381 3.99 -4.69 -24.33
C ALA A 381 5.46 -5.15 -24.22
N LYS A 382 6.00 -5.79 -25.26
CA LYS A 382 7.38 -6.31 -25.24
C LYS A 382 8.40 -5.18 -25.08
N LYS A 383 8.20 -4.06 -25.76
CA LYS A 383 9.11 -2.91 -25.71
C LYS A 383 9.04 -2.25 -24.33
N LEU A 384 7.82 -2.08 -23.81
CA LEU A 384 7.57 -1.58 -22.46
C LEU A 384 8.23 -2.44 -21.37
N GLN A 385 8.05 -3.77 -21.43
CA GLN A 385 8.65 -4.72 -20.47
C GLN A 385 10.17 -4.80 -20.57
N SER A 386 10.75 -4.57 -21.75
CA SER A 386 12.21 -4.61 -21.94
C SER A 386 12.92 -3.36 -21.42
N ASN A 387 12.20 -2.25 -21.25
CA ASN A 387 12.78 -1.00 -20.74
C ASN A 387 11.80 -0.23 -19.84
N PRO A 388 11.33 -0.82 -18.73
CA PRO A 388 10.24 -0.28 -17.94
C PRO A 388 10.58 1.09 -17.35
N LYS A 389 11.81 1.26 -16.83
CA LYS A 389 12.28 2.51 -16.24
C LYS A 389 12.25 3.69 -17.21
N ALA A 390 12.66 3.49 -18.46
CA ALA A 390 12.65 4.57 -19.44
C ALA A 390 11.21 5.03 -19.77
N TYR A 391 10.26 4.09 -19.83
CA TYR A 391 8.86 4.43 -20.09
C TYR A 391 8.15 5.02 -18.87
N LEU A 392 8.47 4.56 -17.66
CA LEU A 392 8.00 5.19 -16.43
C LEU A 392 8.53 6.61 -16.29
N GLN A 393 9.81 6.85 -16.61
CA GLN A 393 10.39 8.20 -16.65
C GLN A 393 9.69 9.06 -17.70
N LYS A 394 9.47 8.54 -18.91
CA LYS A 394 8.75 9.26 -19.97
C LYS A 394 7.34 9.66 -19.54
N LEU A 395 6.62 8.79 -18.84
CA LEU A 395 5.30 9.10 -18.28
C LEU A 395 5.40 10.18 -17.19
N ALA A 396 6.39 10.08 -16.30
CA ALA A 396 6.64 11.09 -15.28
C ALA A 396 6.95 12.47 -15.88
N ASP A 397 7.74 12.54 -16.94
CA ASP A 397 8.04 13.78 -17.67
C ASP A 397 6.78 14.39 -18.33
N GLN A 398 5.79 13.54 -18.66
CA GLN A 398 4.47 13.94 -19.15
C GLN A 398 3.48 14.28 -18.01
N GLY A 399 3.93 14.24 -16.75
CA GLY A 399 3.08 14.47 -15.58
C GLY A 399 2.10 13.33 -15.29
N VAL A 400 2.29 12.17 -15.91
CA VAL A 400 1.47 10.98 -15.71
C VAL A 400 2.12 10.11 -14.64
N THR A 401 1.39 9.83 -13.57
CA THR A 401 1.82 8.89 -12.52
C THR A 401 1.03 7.58 -12.65
N PRO A 402 1.66 6.49 -13.10
CA PRO A 402 0.98 5.20 -13.25
C PRO A 402 0.48 4.66 -11.90
N PRO A 403 -0.76 4.12 -11.83
CA PRO A 403 -1.27 3.47 -10.63
C PRO A 403 -0.39 2.29 -10.23
N VAL A 404 -0.27 2.04 -8.93
CA VAL A 404 0.31 0.79 -8.43
C VAL A 404 -0.68 -0.35 -8.65
N VAL A 405 -0.18 -1.56 -8.81
CA VAL A 405 -1.02 -2.74 -8.97
C VAL A 405 -1.15 -3.45 -7.62
N ARG A 406 -2.38 -3.75 -7.20
CA ARG A 406 -2.67 -4.39 -5.90
C ARG A 406 -3.64 -5.54 -6.01
#